data_AF-A0A0U2P205-F1
#
_entry.id   AF-A0A0U2P205-F1
#
_cell.length_a   1.000
_cell.length_b   1.000
_cell.length_c   1.000
_cell.angle_alpha   90.00
_cell.angle_beta   90.00
_cell.angle_gamma   90.00
#
_symmetry.space_group_name_H-M   'P 1'
#
loop_
_entity.id
_entity.type
_entity.pdbx_description
1 polymer ?
#
loop_
_entity_poly.entity_id
_entity_poly.type
_entity_poly.pdbx_seq_one_letter_code
_entity_poly.pdbx_strand_id
1 'polypeptide(L)'
;MTLIGPNCMGLYHPRIGLRNYAELPAGDAGTVGFIGQSGTHTITFSLSALNHGIKISKAVRFGNAAVLDVSDYLDYLASDAETKIIGMYLEGVREGRRFFSLLREVTPKKPVVVWKGGRSEAGKRAVSSHTGSLAIPTAVWDAMVRQAGAISAETFDETLDAIKLLSFAKSAIGIRVGLIAMTGGPSVSITDAFEHAGLIVPELSEASYQELSSFFSVIGGSFRNPLDSGNTIGMGQSVDNLERLFTILDHDPNIDVIVMDTGAGLVAGQWQAHPQT
;
A
#
# COMPACT_ATOMS: atom_id res chain seq x y z
N MET A 1 29.44 -1.47 21.32
CA MET A 1 28.67 -2.72 21.19
C MET A 1 27.32 -2.38 20.58
N THR A 2 26.87 -3.15 19.58
CA THR A 2 25.59 -2.92 18.89
C THR A 2 24.46 -3.65 19.62
N LEU A 3 23.31 -3.00 19.82
CA LEU A 3 22.17 -3.56 20.54
C LEU A 3 20.84 -3.17 19.85
N ILE A 4 19.95 -4.16 19.72
CA ILE A 4 18.55 -3.98 19.28
C ILE A 4 17.67 -3.94 20.54
N GLY A 5 16.73 -2.99 20.63
CA GLY A 5 15.86 -2.85 21.80
C GLY A 5 16.39 -1.85 22.85
N PRO A 6 16.06 -2.03 24.16
CA PRO A 6 15.30 -3.13 24.79
C PRO A 6 13.77 -3.04 24.52
N ASN A 7 12.99 -3.89 25.19
CA ASN A 7 11.52 -4.02 25.00
C ASN A 7 11.15 -4.23 23.54
N CYS A 8 11.78 -5.23 22.95
CA CYS A 8 11.72 -5.49 21.54
C CYS A 8 11.54 -6.99 21.33
N MET A 9 11.16 -7.39 20.11
CA MET A 9 11.00 -8.81 19.80
C MET A 9 12.04 -9.28 18.77
N GLY A 10 13.02 -8.41 18.47
CA GLY A 10 14.16 -8.73 17.62
C GLY A 10 13.86 -8.70 16.13
N LEU A 11 14.60 -9.55 15.42
CA LEU A 11 14.61 -9.63 13.96
C LEU A 11 13.72 -10.77 13.47
N TYR A 12 13.15 -10.56 12.29
CA TYR A 12 12.48 -11.58 11.49
C TYR A 12 13.15 -11.60 10.11
N HIS A 13 13.68 -12.75 9.72
CA HIS A 13 14.29 -12.98 8.42
C HIS A 13 13.90 -14.37 7.91
N PRO A 14 12.79 -14.47 7.14
CA PRO A 14 12.21 -15.75 6.73
C PRO A 14 13.19 -16.62 5.95
N ARG A 15 14.02 -16.04 5.07
CA ARG A 15 14.95 -16.79 4.22
C ARG A 15 15.91 -17.69 4.98
N ILE A 16 16.36 -17.25 6.16
CA ILE A 16 17.27 -18.02 7.02
C ILE A 16 16.54 -18.69 8.20
N GLY A 17 15.21 -18.61 8.22
CA GLY A 17 14.38 -19.16 9.29
C GLY A 17 14.48 -18.42 10.63
N LEU A 18 15.05 -17.22 10.65
CA LEU A 18 15.13 -16.41 11.88
C LEU A 18 13.75 -15.82 12.16
N ARG A 19 13.08 -16.32 13.18
CA ARG A 19 11.76 -15.86 13.62
C ARG A 19 11.65 -15.93 15.13
N ASN A 20 10.85 -15.04 15.66
CA ASN A 20 10.55 -14.89 17.08
C ASN A 20 9.15 -15.42 17.46
N TYR A 21 8.38 -15.86 16.46
CA TYR A 21 7.04 -16.45 16.59
C TYR A 21 6.93 -17.65 15.65
N ALA A 22 6.24 -18.70 16.09
CA ALA A 22 6.12 -19.95 15.33
C ALA A 22 5.21 -19.79 14.10
N GLU A 23 4.25 -18.88 14.19
CA GLU A 23 3.25 -18.56 13.17
C GLU A 23 3.85 -17.75 12.00
N LEU A 24 5.01 -17.11 12.20
CA LEU A 24 5.71 -16.43 11.13
C LEU A 24 6.30 -17.46 10.15
N PRO A 25 6.10 -17.29 8.83
CA PRO A 25 6.69 -18.17 7.83
C PRO A 25 8.21 -18.24 7.91
N ALA A 26 8.75 -19.33 7.39
CA ALA A 26 10.17 -19.53 7.17
C ALA A 26 10.39 -20.07 5.75
N GLY A 27 11.56 -19.79 5.17
CA GLY A 27 11.93 -20.19 3.81
C GLY A 27 11.53 -19.15 2.77
N ASP A 28 10.25 -19.05 2.45
CA ASP A 28 9.73 -18.25 1.33
C ASP A 28 9.71 -16.74 1.66
N ALA A 29 10.86 -16.10 1.47
CA ALA A 29 11.04 -14.67 1.68
C ALA A 29 10.65 -13.87 0.44
N GLY A 30 10.02 -12.71 0.68
CA GLY A 30 9.68 -11.77 -0.38
C GLY A 30 10.63 -10.58 -0.44
N THR A 31 10.08 -9.44 -0.85
CA THR A 31 10.82 -8.21 -1.14
C THR A 31 10.42 -7.03 -0.24
N VAL A 32 9.48 -7.22 0.68
CA VAL A 32 9.03 -6.15 1.58
C VAL A 32 9.84 -6.15 2.88
N GLY A 33 10.51 -5.06 3.18
CA GLY A 33 11.15 -4.83 4.47
C GLY A 33 10.19 -4.11 5.41
N PHE A 34 10.17 -4.46 6.70
CA PHE A 34 9.32 -3.76 7.67
C PHE A 34 10.07 -3.35 8.95
N ILE A 35 10.06 -2.06 9.26
CA ILE A 35 10.69 -1.49 10.47
C ILE A 35 9.60 -1.01 11.41
N GLY A 36 9.39 -1.68 12.53
CA GLY A 36 8.37 -1.27 13.49
C GLY A 36 8.90 -1.01 14.88
N GLN A 37 8.49 0.12 15.44
CA GLN A 37 8.80 0.46 16.83
C GLN A 37 7.95 -0.37 17.80
N SER A 38 6.68 -0.61 17.46
CA SER A 38 5.77 -1.47 18.21
C SER A 38 5.92 -2.94 17.82
N GLY A 39 6.05 -3.79 18.85
CA GLY A 39 6.08 -5.24 18.70
C GLY A 39 4.81 -5.79 18.07
N THR A 40 3.66 -5.36 18.59
CA THR A 40 2.33 -5.81 18.15
C THR A 40 2.05 -5.40 16.70
N HIS A 41 2.29 -4.14 16.34
CA HIS A 41 2.03 -3.70 14.96
C HIS A 41 2.92 -4.42 13.94
N THR A 42 4.17 -4.72 14.30
CA THR A 42 5.06 -5.43 13.37
C THR A 42 4.69 -6.89 13.19
N ILE A 43 4.24 -7.59 14.25
CA ILE A 43 3.78 -8.97 14.10
C ILE A 43 2.47 -9.03 13.32
N THR A 44 1.53 -8.15 13.63
CA THR A 44 0.26 -8.06 12.92
C THR A 44 0.50 -7.76 11.46
N PHE A 45 1.40 -6.81 11.13
CA PHE A 45 1.80 -6.57 9.76
C PHE A 45 2.39 -7.81 9.10
N SER A 46 3.36 -8.47 9.74
CA SER A 46 4.05 -9.63 9.15
C SER A 46 3.11 -10.81 8.88
N LEU A 47 2.08 -11.01 9.71
CA LEU A 47 1.07 -12.05 9.54
C LEU A 47 0.01 -11.64 8.52
N SER A 48 -0.55 -10.43 8.62
CA SER A 48 -1.58 -9.94 7.69
C SER A 48 -1.05 -9.75 6.27
N ALA A 49 0.22 -9.34 6.12
CA ALA A 49 0.87 -9.21 4.82
C ALA A 49 0.72 -10.50 3.98
N LEU A 50 0.86 -11.66 4.60
CA LEU A 50 0.74 -12.96 3.91
C LEU A 50 -0.66 -13.19 3.35
N ASN A 51 -1.70 -12.81 4.10
CA ASN A 51 -3.09 -12.90 3.63
C ASN A 51 -3.38 -11.96 2.44
N HIS A 52 -2.50 -10.99 2.19
CA HIS A 52 -2.57 -10.07 1.06
C HIS A 52 -1.56 -10.41 -0.04
N GLY A 53 -0.92 -11.60 0.03
CA GLY A 53 0.12 -12.04 -0.91
C GLY A 53 1.48 -11.35 -0.72
N ILE A 54 1.60 -10.46 0.27
CA ILE A 54 2.81 -9.70 0.54
C ILE A 54 3.77 -10.56 1.36
N LYS A 55 4.95 -10.85 0.79
CA LYS A 55 6.00 -11.63 1.46
C LYS A 55 7.09 -10.72 2.01
N ILE A 56 7.46 -10.95 3.27
CA ILE A 56 8.48 -10.18 3.97
C ILE A 56 9.88 -10.68 3.57
N SER A 57 10.80 -9.75 3.30
CA SER A 57 12.23 -9.99 3.14
C SER A 57 12.91 -10.07 4.51
N LYS A 58 12.76 -9.00 5.29
CA LYS A 58 13.30 -8.78 6.63
C LYS A 58 12.37 -7.86 7.40
N ALA A 59 12.19 -8.10 8.69
CA ALA A 59 11.53 -7.15 9.57
C ALA A 59 12.28 -7.01 10.89
N VAL A 60 12.17 -5.84 11.51
CA VAL A 60 12.76 -5.57 12.82
C VAL A 60 11.73 -4.91 13.72
N ARG A 61 11.69 -5.41 14.95
CA ARG A 61 10.94 -4.82 16.07
C ARG A 61 11.96 -4.26 17.02
N PHE A 62 12.19 -2.96 16.97
CA PHE A 62 13.34 -2.35 17.64
C PHE A 62 13.00 -1.68 18.98
N GLY A 63 11.72 -1.63 19.37
CA GLY A 63 11.29 -1.26 20.71
C GLY A 63 11.78 0.12 21.13
N ASN A 64 12.45 0.19 22.28
CA ASN A 64 12.89 1.44 22.89
C ASN A 64 14.06 2.12 22.18
N ALA A 65 14.71 1.47 21.20
CA ALA A 65 15.79 2.07 20.40
C ALA A 65 16.96 2.64 21.23
N ALA A 66 17.42 1.94 22.28
CA ALA A 66 18.44 2.48 23.18
C ALA A 66 19.77 2.75 22.48
N VAL A 67 20.20 1.83 21.61
CA VAL A 67 21.43 1.95 20.81
C VAL A 67 21.09 2.17 19.34
N LEU A 68 20.60 1.13 18.66
CA LEU A 68 20.15 1.23 17.27
C LEU A 68 18.74 1.83 17.18
N ASP A 69 18.57 2.76 16.26
CA ASP A 69 17.30 3.44 15.99
C ASP A 69 16.86 3.22 14.53
N VAL A 70 15.66 3.69 14.17
CA VAL A 70 15.05 3.58 12.84
C VAL A 70 16.01 3.93 11.69
N SER A 71 16.87 4.94 11.89
CA SER A 71 17.85 5.37 10.88
C SER A 71 18.85 4.28 10.52
N ASP A 72 19.28 3.46 11.49
CA ASP A 72 20.25 2.39 11.27
C ASP A 72 19.61 1.24 10.47
N TYR A 73 18.35 0.91 10.77
CA TYR A 73 17.62 -0.12 10.03
C TYR A 73 17.23 0.34 8.63
N LEU A 74 16.86 1.62 8.46
CA LEU A 74 16.58 2.19 7.14
C LEU A 74 17.83 2.17 6.26
N ASP A 75 18.99 2.55 6.79
CA ASP A 75 20.28 2.51 6.09
C ASP A 75 20.66 1.08 5.66
N TYR A 76 20.45 0.10 6.55
CA TYR A 76 20.62 -1.31 6.22
C TYR A 76 19.68 -1.77 5.10
N LEU A 77 18.38 -1.49 5.21
CA LEU A 77 17.40 -1.89 4.19
C LEU A 77 17.56 -1.11 2.88
N ALA A 78 18.15 0.08 2.91
CA ALA A 78 18.47 0.85 1.70
C ALA A 78 19.48 0.12 0.82
N SER A 79 20.51 -0.47 1.42
CA SER A 79 21.57 -1.20 0.72
C SER A 79 21.25 -2.67 0.45
N ASP A 80 20.27 -3.25 1.15
CA ASP A 80 19.89 -4.65 0.97
C ASP A 80 19.29 -4.93 -0.41
N ALA A 81 19.89 -5.85 -1.18
CA ALA A 81 19.43 -6.15 -2.53
C ALA A 81 18.06 -6.86 -2.58
N GLU A 82 17.66 -7.52 -1.50
CA GLU A 82 16.42 -8.30 -1.44
C GLU A 82 15.20 -7.44 -1.11
N THR A 83 15.36 -6.46 -0.22
CA THR A 83 14.32 -5.49 0.09
C THR A 83 14.14 -4.49 -1.06
N LYS A 84 12.93 -4.44 -1.64
CA LYS A 84 12.54 -3.51 -2.71
C LYS A 84 11.57 -2.42 -2.22
N ILE A 85 10.75 -2.73 -1.22
CA ILE A 85 9.76 -1.81 -0.63
C ILE A 85 9.99 -1.81 0.88
N ILE A 86 9.91 -0.65 1.52
CA ILE A 86 10.12 -0.51 2.97
C ILE A 86 8.85 0.04 3.60
N GLY A 87 8.21 -0.73 4.47
CA GLY A 87 7.13 -0.27 5.35
C GLY A 87 7.67 0.06 6.74
N MET A 88 7.09 1.06 7.39
CA MET A 88 7.54 1.49 8.71
C MET A 88 6.39 1.90 9.61
N TYR A 89 6.42 1.49 10.88
CA TYR A 89 5.58 2.05 11.93
C TYR A 89 6.43 2.75 12.98
N LEU A 90 6.22 4.06 13.16
CA LEU A 90 7.01 4.91 14.03
C LEU A 90 6.14 5.68 15.01
N GLU A 91 6.57 5.78 16.26
CA GLU A 91 5.95 6.61 17.29
C GLU A 91 6.78 7.87 17.52
N GLY A 92 8.10 7.77 17.38
CA GLY A 92 9.04 8.87 17.42
C GLY A 92 10.35 8.51 16.74
N VAL A 93 11.23 9.51 16.58
CA VAL A 93 12.59 9.34 16.02
C VAL A 93 13.54 10.15 16.87
N ARG A 94 14.67 9.57 17.29
CA ARG A 94 15.64 10.28 18.14
C ARG A 94 16.42 11.30 17.32
N GLU A 95 17.02 10.87 16.22
CA GLU A 95 17.88 11.69 15.36
C GLU A 95 17.13 12.15 14.09
N GLY A 96 16.14 13.03 14.25
CA GLY A 96 15.24 13.44 13.16
C GLY A 96 15.93 13.98 11.90
N ARG A 97 17.05 14.73 12.04
CA ARG A 97 17.82 15.24 10.89
C ARG A 97 18.50 14.13 10.09
N ARG A 98 19.09 13.15 10.79
CA ARG A 98 19.71 11.97 10.17
C ARG A 98 18.64 11.15 9.46
N PHE A 99 17.51 10.91 10.14
CA PHE A 99 16.39 10.19 9.56
C PHE A 99 15.86 10.84 8.29
N PHE A 100 15.61 12.15 8.30
CA PHE A 100 15.15 12.88 7.12
C PHE A 100 16.14 12.78 5.95
N SER A 101 17.44 12.94 6.24
CA SER A 101 18.50 12.87 5.22
C SER A 101 18.55 11.50 4.56
N LEU A 102 18.49 10.43 5.37
CA LEU A 102 18.42 9.05 4.88
C LEU A 102 17.13 8.80 4.09
N LEU A 103 15.98 9.19 4.64
CA LEU A 103 14.68 8.98 3.99
C LEU A 103 14.67 9.59 2.59
N ARG A 104 15.17 10.83 2.44
CA ARG A 104 15.29 11.53 1.15
C ARG A 104 16.27 10.85 0.17
N GLU A 105 17.29 10.16 0.68
CA GLU A 105 18.22 9.40 -0.15
C GLU A 105 17.64 8.05 -0.63
N VAL A 106 16.80 7.43 0.20
CA VAL A 106 16.26 6.09 -0.03
C VAL A 106 15.03 6.10 -0.93
N THR A 107 14.11 7.03 -0.71
CA THR A 107 12.82 7.09 -1.42
C THR A 107 12.92 7.16 -2.95
N PRO A 108 13.94 7.78 -3.58
CA PRO A 108 14.06 7.75 -5.04
C PRO A 108 14.52 6.38 -5.58
N LYS A 109 15.09 5.53 -4.71
CA LYS A 109 15.63 4.20 -5.05
C LYS A 109 14.64 3.08 -4.71
N LYS A 110 13.92 3.23 -3.59
CA LYS A 110 12.97 2.25 -3.04
C LYS A 110 11.77 2.96 -2.43
N PRO A 111 10.53 2.57 -2.76
CA PRO A 111 9.36 3.11 -2.11
C PRO A 111 9.41 2.89 -0.59
N VAL A 112 9.12 3.96 0.16
CA VAL A 112 9.03 3.91 1.63
C VAL A 112 7.65 4.36 2.07
N VAL A 113 6.94 3.49 2.79
CA VAL A 113 5.63 3.76 3.40
C VAL A 113 5.82 3.98 4.90
N VAL A 114 5.32 5.09 5.43
CA VAL A 114 5.51 5.50 6.82
C VAL A 114 4.16 5.68 7.51
N TRP A 115 3.91 4.83 8.50
CA TRP A 115 2.77 4.90 9.39
C TRP A 115 3.18 5.52 10.73
N LYS A 116 2.63 6.70 11.05
CA LYS A 116 2.97 7.45 12.26
C LYS A 116 1.92 7.28 13.34
N GLY A 117 2.31 6.67 14.46
CA GLY A 117 1.52 6.69 15.70
C GLY A 117 1.54 8.06 16.37
N GLY A 118 0.55 8.37 17.21
CA GLY A 118 0.53 9.59 18.02
C GLY A 118 0.36 10.90 17.24
N ARG A 119 -0.52 10.93 16.24
CA ARG A 119 -0.82 12.13 15.43
C ARG A 119 -1.73 13.14 16.17
N SER A 120 -2.69 12.63 16.97
CA SER A 120 -3.62 13.45 17.77
C SER A 120 -3.01 13.83 19.13
N GLU A 121 -3.55 14.85 19.80
CA GLU A 121 -3.08 15.23 21.15
C GLU A 121 -3.19 14.09 22.16
N ALA A 122 -4.27 13.30 22.10
CA ALA A 122 -4.41 12.11 22.94
C ALA A 122 -3.36 11.03 22.58
N GLY A 123 -3.12 10.80 21.29
CA GLY A 123 -2.11 9.86 20.83
C GLY A 123 -0.69 10.29 21.21
N LYS A 124 -0.37 11.59 21.12
CA LYS A 124 0.92 12.14 21.56
C LYS A 124 1.16 11.89 23.05
N ARG A 125 0.14 12.08 23.90
CA ARG A 125 0.23 11.75 25.33
C ARG A 125 0.49 10.26 25.55
N ALA A 126 -0.24 9.39 24.85
CA ALA A 126 -0.05 7.94 24.95
C ALA A 126 1.37 7.51 24.53
N VAL A 127 1.86 8.02 23.41
CA VAL A 127 3.23 7.75 22.93
C VAL A 127 4.28 8.26 23.91
N SER A 128 4.10 9.47 24.45
CA SER A 128 5.02 10.07 25.43
C SER A 128 5.14 9.21 26.69
N SER A 129 4.01 8.74 27.24
CA SER A 129 4.01 7.83 28.40
C SER A 129 4.60 6.45 28.10
N HIS A 130 4.52 5.99 26.85
CA HIS A 130 4.92 4.64 26.45
C HIS A 130 6.40 4.55 26.04
N THR A 131 6.91 5.55 25.32
CA THR A 131 8.25 5.51 24.70
C THR A 131 9.23 6.50 25.30
N GLY A 132 8.75 7.48 26.07
CA GLY A 132 9.58 8.59 26.55
C GLY A 132 10.14 9.49 25.44
N SER A 133 9.70 9.30 24.19
CA SER A 133 10.15 10.09 23.04
C SER A 133 9.41 11.45 23.00
N LEU A 134 10.14 12.50 22.62
CA LEU A 134 9.55 13.82 22.47
C LEU A 134 8.60 13.81 21.27
N ALA A 135 7.35 14.20 21.48
CA ALA A 135 6.37 14.28 20.41
C ALA A 135 6.78 15.32 19.35
N ILE A 136 7.05 14.88 18.13
CA ILE A 136 7.26 15.75 16.98
C ILE A 136 5.89 16.33 16.55
N PRO A 137 5.77 17.64 16.30
CA PRO A 137 4.53 18.22 15.78
C PRO A 137 4.12 17.56 14.46
N THR A 138 2.85 17.17 14.33
CA THR A 138 2.32 16.46 13.16
C THR A 138 2.59 17.19 11.86
N ALA A 139 2.44 18.52 11.84
CA ALA A 139 2.76 19.33 10.65
C ALA A 139 4.24 19.25 10.22
N VAL A 140 5.17 19.15 11.17
CA VAL A 140 6.61 18.99 10.86
C VAL A 140 6.88 17.59 10.32
N TRP A 141 6.23 16.57 10.90
CA TRP A 141 6.31 15.20 10.42
C TRP A 141 5.81 15.07 8.98
N ASP A 142 4.61 15.59 8.71
CA ASP A 142 3.98 15.47 7.39
C ASP A 142 4.78 16.23 6.32
N ALA A 143 5.31 17.41 6.66
CA ALA A 143 6.20 18.15 5.77
C ALA A 143 7.50 17.36 5.48
N MET A 144 8.10 16.75 6.50
CA MET A 144 9.32 15.94 6.38
C MET A 144 9.09 14.73 5.47
N VAL A 145 8.03 13.94 5.71
CA VAL A 145 7.69 12.76 4.91
C VAL A 145 7.44 13.14 3.45
N ARG A 146 6.65 14.20 3.22
CA ARG A 146 6.38 14.72 1.87
C ARG A 146 7.63 15.21 1.16
N GLN A 147 8.48 15.99 1.83
CA GLN A 147 9.74 16.50 1.25
C GLN A 147 10.74 15.38 0.97
N ALA A 148 10.70 14.31 1.75
CA ALA A 148 11.50 13.13 1.50
C ALA A 148 10.93 12.29 0.35
N GLY A 149 9.67 12.45 -0.06
CA GLY A 149 9.04 11.61 -1.10
C GLY A 149 8.62 10.23 -0.59
N ALA A 150 8.46 10.07 0.72
CA ALA A 150 7.87 8.88 1.31
C ALA A 150 6.34 8.96 1.29
N ILE A 151 5.69 7.80 1.25
CA ILE A 151 4.24 7.66 1.27
C ILE A 151 3.79 7.65 2.73
N SER A 152 2.94 8.60 3.11
CA SER A 152 2.37 8.65 4.46
C SER A 152 1.12 7.77 4.51
N ALA A 153 1.02 6.92 5.53
CA ALA A 153 -0.19 6.16 5.85
C ALA A 153 -0.68 6.55 7.25
N GLU A 154 -1.99 6.64 7.44
CA GLU A 154 -2.61 6.98 8.71
C GLU A 154 -3.05 5.74 9.49
N THR A 155 -3.36 4.67 8.77
CA THR A 155 -3.89 3.42 9.33
C THR A 155 -3.04 2.20 8.95
N PHE A 156 -3.28 1.11 9.68
CA PHE A 156 -2.71 -0.19 9.36
C PHE A 156 -3.15 -0.67 7.97
N ASP A 157 -4.43 -0.50 7.65
CA ASP A 157 -5.01 -0.94 6.37
C ASP A 157 -4.43 -0.13 5.21
N GLU A 158 -4.33 1.19 5.34
CA GLU A 158 -3.64 2.03 4.33
C GLU A 158 -2.18 1.62 4.13
N THR A 159 -1.49 1.21 5.19
CA THR A 159 -0.11 0.72 5.10
C THR A 159 -0.04 -0.57 4.28
N LEU A 160 -0.95 -1.51 4.53
CA LEU A 160 -1.05 -2.75 3.77
C LEU A 160 -1.43 -2.48 2.31
N ASP A 161 -2.42 -1.63 2.06
CA ASP A 161 -2.92 -1.31 0.73
C ASP A 161 -1.84 -0.60 -0.11
N ALA A 162 -1.14 0.37 0.46
CA ALA A 162 -0.02 1.02 -0.22
C ALA A 162 1.09 0.03 -0.59
N ILE A 163 1.47 -0.85 0.35
CA ILE A 163 2.51 -1.86 0.08
C ILE A 163 2.03 -2.88 -0.95
N LYS A 164 0.75 -3.28 -0.91
CA LYS A 164 0.13 -4.18 -1.89
C LYS A 164 0.20 -3.56 -3.29
N LEU A 165 -0.23 -2.31 -3.42
CA LEU A 165 -0.19 -1.57 -4.69
C LEU A 165 1.26 -1.50 -5.22
N LEU A 166 2.23 -1.13 -4.38
CA LEU A 166 3.63 -1.07 -4.77
C LEU A 166 4.24 -2.43 -5.14
N SER A 167 3.70 -3.53 -4.59
CA SER A 167 4.22 -4.88 -4.84
C SER A 167 3.71 -5.49 -6.15
N PHE A 168 2.49 -5.13 -6.56
CA PHE A 168 1.79 -5.82 -7.66
C PHE A 168 1.41 -4.92 -8.83
N ALA A 169 1.22 -3.61 -8.60
CA ALA A 169 0.90 -2.69 -9.68
C ALA A 169 2.17 -2.20 -10.37
N LYS A 170 2.07 -1.96 -11.68
CA LYS A 170 3.09 -1.21 -12.43
C LYS A 170 3.04 0.25 -11.99
N SER A 171 4.20 0.91 -11.97
CA SER A 171 4.25 2.34 -11.71
C SER A 171 3.50 3.09 -12.82
N ALA A 172 2.50 3.87 -12.43
CA ALA A 172 1.83 4.84 -13.28
C ALA A 172 2.34 6.24 -12.94
N ILE A 173 2.46 7.10 -13.95
CA ILE A 173 2.99 8.47 -13.81
C ILE A 173 1.90 9.55 -13.87
N GLY A 174 0.63 9.16 -13.99
CA GLY A 174 -0.49 10.08 -14.15
C GLY A 174 -1.61 9.85 -13.16
N ILE A 175 -2.60 10.74 -13.21
CA ILE A 175 -3.70 10.85 -12.23
C ILE A 175 -5.08 10.60 -12.86
N ARG A 176 -5.13 10.32 -14.16
CA ARG A 176 -6.37 10.12 -14.91
C ARG A 176 -6.79 8.66 -14.85
N VAL A 177 -7.94 8.40 -14.23
CA VAL A 177 -8.42 7.05 -13.94
C VAL A 177 -9.52 6.65 -14.91
N GLY A 178 -9.36 5.50 -15.56
CA GLY A 178 -10.44 4.78 -16.21
C GLY A 178 -11.04 3.80 -15.21
N LEU A 179 -12.26 4.05 -14.74
CA LEU A 179 -12.90 3.23 -13.71
C LEU A 179 -13.90 2.26 -14.34
N ILE A 180 -13.66 0.95 -14.16
CA ILE A 180 -14.60 -0.12 -14.46
C ILE A 180 -15.33 -0.49 -13.16
N ALA A 181 -16.55 0.00 -12.98
CA ALA A 181 -17.40 -0.35 -11.86
C ALA A 181 -18.37 -1.49 -12.23
N MET A 182 -18.73 -2.30 -11.23
CA MET A 182 -19.72 -3.37 -11.44
C MET A 182 -21.15 -2.84 -11.48
N THR A 183 -21.46 -1.84 -10.67
CA THR A 183 -22.80 -1.22 -10.61
C THR A 183 -22.67 0.29 -10.36
N GLY A 184 -23.74 1.03 -10.62
CA GLY A 184 -23.76 2.49 -10.44
C GLY A 184 -23.55 3.00 -9.01
N GLY A 185 -23.79 2.18 -7.97
CA GLY A 185 -23.55 2.60 -6.57
C GLY A 185 -22.05 2.76 -6.26
N PRO A 186 -21.26 1.68 -6.38
CA PRO A 186 -19.80 1.72 -6.27
C PRO A 186 -19.14 2.75 -7.18
N SER A 187 -19.63 2.94 -8.41
CA SER A 187 -19.05 3.91 -9.34
C SER A 187 -19.05 5.34 -8.78
N VAL A 188 -20.13 5.75 -8.11
CA VAL A 188 -20.24 7.05 -7.44
C VAL A 188 -19.25 7.14 -6.28
N SER A 189 -19.30 6.18 -5.35
CA SER A 189 -18.46 6.25 -4.14
C SER A 189 -16.96 6.16 -4.42
N ILE A 190 -16.56 5.36 -5.41
CA ILE A 190 -15.15 5.23 -5.79
C ILE A 190 -14.67 6.49 -6.52
N THR A 191 -15.52 7.07 -7.37
CA THR A 191 -15.21 8.35 -8.05
C THR A 191 -15.01 9.46 -7.03
N ASP A 192 -15.91 9.59 -6.04
CA ASP A 192 -15.77 10.59 -4.97
C ASP A 192 -14.46 10.38 -4.18
N ALA A 193 -14.10 9.13 -3.88
CA ALA A 193 -12.86 8.80 -3.19
C ALA A 193 -11.62 9.16 -4.02
N PHE A 194 -11.64 8.94 -5.33
CA PHE A 194 -10.57 9.33 -6.25
C PHE A 194 -10.40 10.84 -6.33
N GLU A 195 -11.49 11.58 -6.54
CA GLU A 195 -11.46 13.05 -6.59
C GLU A 195 -10.98 13.65 -5.26
N HIS A 196 -11.41 13.09 -4.12
CA HIS A 196 -10.92 13.52 -2.81
C HIS A 196 -9.41 13.27 -2.61
N ALA A 197 -8.88 12.20 -3.21
CA ALA A 197 -7.45 11.88 -3.21
C ALA A 197 -6.65 12.69 -4.26
N GLY A 198 -7.30 13.52 -5.07
CA GLY A 198 -6.67 14.33 -6.12
C GLY A 198 -6.41 13.59 -7.43
N LEU A 199 -6.99 12.40 -7.60
CA LEU A 199 -7.12 11.74 -8.89
C LEU A 199 -8.28 12.34 -9.67
N ILE A 200 -8.32 12.13 -10.99
CA ILE A 200 -9.42 12.60 -11.85
C ILE A 200 -10.00 11.45 -12.64
N VAL A 201 -11.32 11.45 -12.83
CA VAL A 201 -12.05 10.47 -13.66
C VAL A 201 -12.55 11.17 -14.92
N PRO A 202 -11.70 11.36 -15.95
CA PRO A 202 -12.05 12.21 -17.09
C PRO A 202 -12.99 11.51 -18.07
N GLU A 203 -13.63 12.29 -18.94
CA GLU A 203 -14.31 11.71 -20.10
C GLU A 203 -13.30 11.03 -21.05
N LEU A 204 -13.71 9.90 -21.62
CA LEU A 204 -12.95 9.19 -22.64
C LEU A 204 -12.99 9.92 -23.98
N SER A 205 -12.12 9.53 -24.90
CA SER A 205 -12.15 10.02 -26.27
C SER A 205 -13.41 9.57 -27.01
N GLU A 206 -13.81 10.35 -28.02
CA GLU A 206 -14.95 10.01 -28.87
C GLU A 206 -14.76 8.65 -29.59
N ALA A 207 -13.52 8.32 -29.97
CA ALA A 207 -13.19 7.03 -30.57
C ALA A 207 -13.46 5.86 -29.60
N SER A 208 -13.06 6.00 -28.34
CA SER A 208 -13.34 5.01 -27.30
C SER A 208 -14.82 4.85 -27.04
N TYR A 209 -15.59 5.97 -26.98
CA TYR A 209 -17.03 5.88 -26.82
C TYR A 209 -17.73 5.18 -28.00
N GLN A 210 -17.27 5.41 -29.22
CA GLN A 210 -17.78 4.70 -30.40
C GLN A 210 -17.53 3.19 -30.29
N GLU A 211 -16.33 2.78 -29.91
CA GLU A 211 -16.00 1.36 -29.76
C GLU A 211 -16.79 0.70 -28.62
N LEU A 212 -16.89 1.36 -27.47
CA LEU A 212 -17.70 0.91 -26.33
C LEU A 212 -19.15 0.70 -26.73
N SER A 213 -19.74 1.64 -27.49
CA SER A 213 -21.16 1.56 -27.89
C SER A 213 -21.51 0.32 -28.72
N SER A 214 -20.52 -0.32 -29.37
CA SER A 214 -20.73 -1.51 -30.20
C SER A 214 -21.10 -2.79 -29.44
N PHE A 215 -20.87 -2.84 -28.12
CA PHE A 215 -21.10 -4.05 -27.32
C PHE A 215 -21.63 -3.80 -25.91
N PHE A 216 -21.63 -2.56 -25.45
CA PHE A 216 -22.04 -2.23 -24.09
C PHE A 216 -23.56 -2.35 -23.91
N SER A 217 -23.99 -2.97 -22.82
CA SER A 217 -25.41 -3.00 -22.44
C SER A 217 -25.77 -1.72 -21.69
N VAL A 218 -26.59 -0.86 -22.31
CA VAL A 218 -27.07 0.39 -21.69
C VAL A 218 -28.24 0.19 -20.72
N ILE A 219 -28.83 -1.01 -20.68
CA ILE A 219 -29.92 -1.31 -19.76
C ILE A 219 -29.31 -1.54 -18.37
N GLY A 220 -29.48 -0.55 -17.49
CA GLY A 220 -28.95 -0.58 -16.13
C GLY A 220 -27.42 -0.45 -16.07
N GLY A 221 -26.81 0.22 -17.05
CA GLY A 221 -25.37 0.46 -17.12
C GLY A 221 -25.04 1.72 -17.92
N SER A 222 -23.77 2.11 -17.94
CA SER A 222 -23.26 3.32 -18.59
C SER A 222 -21.87 3.06 -19.13
N PHE A 223 -21.63 3.41 -20.40
CA PHE A 223 -20.30 3.36 -21.00
C PHE A 223 -19.55 4.70 -20.90
N ARG A 224 -20.07 5.66 -20.14
CA ARG A 224 -19.30 6.86 -19.73
C ARG A 224 -18.28 6.46 -18.67
N ASN A 225 -17.20 7.20 -18.50
CA ASN A 225 -16.30 7.01 -17.36
C ASN A 225 -16.88 7.76 -16.14
N PRO A 226 -17.13 7.10 -15.00
CA PRO A 226 -16.88 5.69 -14.69
C PRO A 226 -17.84 4.70 -15.37
N LEU A 227 -17.29 3.62 -15.92
CA LEU A 227 -18.03 2.59 -16.64
C LEU A 227 -18.86 1.75 -15.68
N ASP A 228 -20.18 1.76 -15.83
CA ASP A 228 -21.09 0.85 -15.11
C ASP A 228 -21.33 -0.39 -15.98
N SER A 229 -20.47 -1.40 -15.77
CA SER A 229 -20.24 -2.46 -16.74
C SER A 229 -20.78 -3.83 -16.31
N GLY A 230 -21.37 -3.98 -15.13
CA GLY A 230 -21.72 -5.29 -14.57
C GLY A 230 -22.54 -6.18 -15.49
N ASN A 231 -23.55 -5.63 -16.16
CA ASN A 231 -24.34 -6.37 -17.15
C ASN A 231 -23.52 -6.71 -18.40
N THR A 232 -22.72 -5.76 -18.89
CA THR A 232 -21.83 -5.94 -20.05
C THR A 232 -20.81 -7.06 -19.84
N ILE A 233 -20.22 -7.13 -18.63
CA ILE A 233 -19.22 -8.16 -18.30
C ILE A 233 -19.82 -9.42 -17.67
N GLY A 234 -21.16 -9.53 -17.59
CA GLY A 234 -21.83 -10.66 -16.94
C GLY A 234 -21.37 -10.88 -15.50
N MET A 235 -21.22 -9.80 -14.73
CA MET A 235 -20.65 -9.80 -13.38
C MET A 235 -19.24 -10.42 -13.29
N GLY A 236 -18.41 -10.19 -14.31
CA GLY A 236 -17.04 -10.69 -14.41
C GLY A 236 -16.92 -12.06 -15.06
N GLN A 237 -18.00 -12.63 -15.60
CA GLN A 237 -17.99 -13.93 -16.27
C GLN A 237 -17.70 -13.82 -17.79
N SER A 238 -17.86 -12.65 -18.39
CA SER A 238 -17.55 -12.43 -19.81
C SER A 238 -16.13 -11.91 -19.98
N VAL A 239 -15.18 -12.84 -20.13
CA VAL A 239 -13.75 -12.53 -20.33
C VAL A 239 -13.54 -11.68 -21.58
N ASP A 240 -14.17 -12.04 -22.70
CA ASP A 240 -14.03 -11.31 -23.97
C ASP A 240 -14.43 -9.82 -23.83
N ASN A 241 -15.55 -9.53 -23.16
CA ASN A 241 -15.97 -8.15 -22.95
C ASN A 241 -15.05 -7.42 -21.97
N LEU A 242 -14.50 -8.12 -20.97
CA LEU A 242 -13.56 -7.53 -20.02
C LEU A 242 -12.23 -7.18 -20.72
N GLU A 243 -11.69 -8.08 -21.55
CA GLU A 243 -10.49 -7.81 -22.36
C GLU A 243 -10.68 -6.61 -23.30
N ARG A 244 -11.86 -6.49 -23.92
CA ARG A 244 -12.21 -5.33 -24.75
C ARG A 244 -12.24 -4.03 -23.94
N LEU A 245 -12.85 -4.03 -22.75
CA LEU A 245 -12.87 -2.84 -21.88
C LEU A 245 -11.45 -2.41 -21.49
N PHE A 246 -10.61 -3.34 -21.07
CA PHE A 246 -9.21 -3.04 -20.74
C PHE A 246 -8.45 -2.51 -21.96
N THR A 247 -8.62 -3.12 -23.13
CA THR A 247 -7.93 -2.71 -24.36
C THR A 247 -8.33 -1.29 -24.79
N ILE A 248 -9.61 -0.94 -24.68
CA ILE A 248 -10.09 0.40 -25.03
C ILE A 248 -9.52 1.44 -24.05
N LEU A 249 -9.59 1.16 -22.75
CA LEU A 249 -9.07 2.09 -21.74
C LEU A 249 -7.55 2.25 -21.79
N ASP A 250 -6.80 1.18 -22.11
CA ASP A 250 -5.34 1.20 -22.22
C ASP A 250 -4.86 2.05 -23.41
N HIS A 251 -5.64 2.09 -24.50
CA HIS A 251 -5.35 2.91 -25.67
C HIS A 251 -5.93 4.33 -25.60
N ASP A 252 -6.79 4.64 -24.63
CA ASP A 252 -7.43 5.95 -24.56
C ASP A 252 -6.41 7.02 -24.09
N PRO A 253 -6.20 8.10 -24.87
CA PRO A 253 -5.19 9.10 -24.54
C PRO A 253 -5.51 9.89 -23.26
N ASN A 254 -6.74 9.80 -22.74
CA ASN A 254 -7.19 10.45 -21.53
C ASN A 254 -6.97 9.61 -20.28
N ILE A 255 -6.50 8.37 -20.37
CA ILE A 255 -6.34 7.46 -19.22
C ILE A 255 -4.85 7.21 -18.92
N ASP A 256 -4.49 7.27 -17.64
CA ASP A 256 -3.15 6.93 -17.14
C ASP A 256 -3.14 5.64 -16.32
N VAL A 257 -4.25 5.33 -15.66
CA VAL A 257 -4.42 4.13 -14.84
C VAL A 257 -5.82 3.56 -15.00
N ILE A 258 -5.93 2.25 -15.03
CA ILE A 258 -7.22 1.55 -15.06
C ILE A 258 -7.46 0.95 -13.68
N VAL A 259 -8.64 1.23 -13.11
CA VAL A 259 -9.09 0.60 -11.88
C VAL A 259 -10.37 -0.16 -12.16
N MET A 260 -10.45 -1.40 -11.67
CA MET A 260 -11.64 -2.22 -11.73
C MET A 260 -12.12 -2.52 -10.32
N ASP A 261 -13.38 -2.21 -10.04
CA ASP A 261 -14.10 -2.75 -8.90
C ASP A 261 -14.46 -4.21 -9.19
N THR A 262 -14.06 -5.10 -8.28
CA THR A 262 -14.38 -6.52 -8.35
C THR A 262 -15.35 -6.89 -7.24
N GLY A 263 -16.54 -7.34 -7.62
CA GLY A 263 -17.58 -7.72 -6.68
C GLY A 263 -17.21 -8.96 -5.89
N ALA A 264 -17.72 -9.04 -4.65
CA ALA A 264 -17.42 -10.11 -3.71
C ALA A 264 -17.71 -11.52 -4.27
N GLY A 265 -18.71 -11.67 -5.15
CA GLY A 265 -19.03 -12.95 -5.79
C GLY A 265 -17.93 -13.45 -6.74
N LEU A 266 -17.29 -12.56 -7.50
CA LEU A 266 -16.19 -12.90 -8.40
C LEU A 266 -14.96 -13.34 -7.59
N VAL A 267 -14.62 -12.57 -6.55
CA VAL A 267 -13.51 -12.87 -5.65
C VAL A 267 -13.73 -14.20 -4.92
N ALA A 268 -14.94 -14.42 -4.38
CA ALA A 268 -15.29 -15.66 -3.71
C ALA A 268 -15.24 -16.87 -4.67
N GLY A 269 -15.71 -16.72 -5.91
CA GLY A 269 -15.64 -17.77 -6.93
C GLY A 269 -14.21 -18.13 -7.29
N GLN A 270 -13.32 -17.14 -7.49
CA GLN A 270 -11.91 -17.40 -7.76
C GLN A 270 -11.20 -18.05 -6.57
N TRP A 271 -11.49 -17.62 -5.34
CA TRP A 271 -10.94 -18.23 -4.13
C TRP A 271 -11.34 -19.71 -4.00
N GLN A 272 -12.58 -20.06 -4.34
CA GLN A 272 -13.03 -21.45 -4.37
C GLN A 272 -12.35 -22.27 -5.48
N ALA A 273 -12.12 -21.67 -6.65
CA ALA A 273 -11.46 -22.32 -7.78
C ALA A 273 -9.95 -22.50 -7.58
N HIS A 274 -9.32 -21.61 -6.81
CA HIS A 274 -7.87 -21.57 -6.57
C HIS A 274 -7.53 -21.38 -5.08
N PRO A 275 -7.85 -22.36 -4.20
CA PRO A 275 -7.69 -22.22 -2.76
C PRO A 275 -6.23 -22.18 -2.26
N GLN A 276 -5.23 -22.18 -3.16
CA GLN A 276 -3.80 -22.23 -2.82
C GLN A 276 -2.97 -21.07 -3.39
N THR A 277 -3.61 -20.06 -3.98
CA THR A 277 -2.98 -18.77 -4.30
C THR A 277 -3.21 -17.78 -3.17
#